data_AF-A0A931R751-F1
#
_entry.id   AF-A0A931R751-F1
#
_cell.length_a   1.000
_cell.length_b   1.000
_cell.length_c   1.000
_cell.angle_alpha   90.00
_cell.angle_beta   90.00
_cell.angle_gamma   90.00
#
_symmetry.space_group_name_H-M   'P 1'
#
loop_
_entity.id
_entity.type
_entity.pdbx_description
1 polymer ?
#
loop_
_entity_poly.entity_id
_entity_poly.type
_entity_poly.pdbx_seq_one_letter_code
_entity_poly.pdbx_strand_id
1 'polypeptide(L)'
;MVTTPIPTCSEHHTEKEWRLTTFEYQEEGITVRVPNLYAWVCPVDGEASFTPDTVDELLLTIRELLTTAKRARERRSELTEYIVSVG
;
A
#
# COMPACT_ATOMS: atom_id res chain seq x y z
N MET A 1 17.99 -21.55 6.94
CA MET A 1 16.76 -21.20 6.22
C MET A 1 15.85 -20.52 7.24
N VAL A 2 15.62 -19.23 7.13
CA VAL A 2 14.69 -18.53 8.03
C VAL A 2 13.30 -18.81 7.48
N THR A 3 12.60 -19.78 8.05
CA THR A 3 11.18 -20.03 7.74
C THR A 3 10.38 -18.93 8.44
N THR A 4 10.12 -17.83 7.75
CA THR A 4 9.19 -16.82 8.25
C THR A 4 7.83 -17.50 8.45
N PRO A 5 7.28 -17.51 9.68
CA PRO A 5 6.02 -18.19 9.93
C PRO A 5 4.90 -17.54 9.10
N ILE A 6 4.01 -18.36 8.56
CA ILE A 6 2.82 -17.88 7.85
C ILE A 6 1.96 -17.12 8.87
N PRO A 7 1.66 -15.84 8.65
CA PRO A 7 0.83 -15.08 9.57
C PRO A 7 -0.62 -15.59 9.52
N THR A 8 -1.25 -15.64 10.68
CA THR A 8 -2.67 -15.92 10.82
C THR A 8 -3.45 -14.60 10.73
N CYS A 9 -4.58 -14.60 10.01
CA CYS A 9 -5.53 -13.49 10.06
C CYS A 9 -6.09 -13.35 11.49
N SER A 10 -6.07 -12.13 12.02
CA SER A 10 -6.48 -11.87 13.40
C SER A 10 -7.98 -12.04 13.64
N GLU A 11 -8.79 -11.80 12.61
CA GLU A 11 -10.25 -11.91 12.69
C GLU A 11 -10.72 -13.34 12.41
N HIS A 12 -10.28 -13.91 11.28
CA HIS A 12 -10.75 -15.19 10.78
C HIS A 12 -9.98 -16.41 11.33
N HIS A 13 -8.85 -16.19 12.01
CA HIS A 13 -7.99 -17.24 12.57
C HIS A 13 -7.52 -18.27 11.53
N THR A 14 -7.51 -17.90 10.25
CA THR A 14 -7.01 -18.72 9.13
C THR A 14 -5.61 -18.31 8.73
N GLU A 15 -4.84 -19.25 8.18
CA GLU A 15 -3.57 -18.94 7.54
C GLU A 15 -3.80 -18.01 6.34
N LYS A 16 -2.93 -17.00 6.21
CA LYS A 16 -2.93 -16.12 5.05
C LYS A 16 -2.23 -16.79 3.87
N GLU A 17 -2.58 -16.36 2.67
CA GLU A 17 -1.99 -16.84 1.42
C GLU A 17 -1.00 -15.82 0.86
N TRP A 18 0.14 -16.28 0.34
CA TRP A 18 1.10 -15.41 -0.35
C TRP A 18 0.60 -15.09 -1.76
N ARG A 19 0.06 -13.88 -1.95
CA ARG A 19 -0.52 -13.46 -3.24
C ARG A 19 -0.30 -11.98 -3.54
N LEU A 20 -0.51 -11.61 -4.80
CA LEU A 20 -0.51 -10.22 -5.23
C LEU A 20 -1.72 -9.48 -4.66
N THR A 21 -1.49 -8.26 -4.22
CA THR A 21 -2.52 -7.33 -3.76
C THR A 21 -2.19 -5.89 -4.15
N THR A 22 -3.13 -4.99 -3.92
CA THR A 22 -2.93 -3.54 -4.05
C THR A 22 -2.85 -2.95 -2.65
N PHE A 23 -1.77 -2.22 -2.38
CA PHE A 23 -1.69 -1.39 -1.19
C PHE A 23 -2.38 -0.05 -1.46
N GLU A 24 -3.21 0.40 -0.52
CA GLU A 24 -3.92 1.67 -0.61
C GLU A 24 -3.71 2.46 0.68
N TYR A 25 -3.36 3.74 0.53
CA TYR A 25 -3.17 4.66 1.63
C TYR A 25 -3.86 5.98 1.34
N GLN A 26 -4.63 6.48 2.31
CA GLN A 26 -5.38 7.71 2.17
C GLN A 26 -5.04 8.68 3.31
N GLU A 27 -4.61 9.89 2.96
CA GLU A 27 -4.34 10.96 3.91
C GLU A 27 -4.81 12.29 3.33
N GLU A 28 -5.55 13.08 4.10
CA GLU A 28 -6.01 14.44 3.72
C GLU A 28 -6.71 14.51 2.34
N GLY A 29 -7.46 13.48 1.94
CA GLY A 29 -8.12 13.40 0.64
C GLY A 29 -7.21 13.05 -0.54
N ILE A 30 -5.94 12.72 -0.30
CA ILE A 30 -5.01 12.17 -1.29
C ILE A 30 -5.02 10.65 -1.12
N THR A 31 -5.20 9.93 -2.23
CA THR A 31 -5.17 8.46 -2.26
C THR A 31 -3.95 7.99 -3.03
N VAL A 32 -3.11 7.17 -2.41
CA VAL A 32 -1.95 6.51 -3.01
C VAL A 32 -2.27 5.03 -3.17
N ARG A 33 -2.20 4.52 -4.40
CA ARG A 33 -2.46 3.12 -4.74
C ARG A 33 -1.23 2.50 -5.39
N VAL A 34 -0.71 1.43 -4.78
CA VAL A 34 0.46 0.70 -5.28
C VAL A 34 0.02 -0.73 -5.62
N PRO A 35 -0.22 -1.04 -6.91
CA PRO A 35 -0.66 -2.37 -7.33
C PRO A 35 0.51 -3.36 -7.39
N ASN A 36 0.18 -4.65 -7.54
CA ASN A 36 1.12 -5.74 -7.81
C ASN A 36 2.18 -5.96 -6.73
N LEU A 37 1.79 -5.83 -5.47
CA LEU A 37 2.65 -6.12 -4.33
C LEU A 37 2.36 -7.51 -3.77
N TYR A 38 3.40 -8.30 -3.52
CA TYR A 38 3.23 -9.57 -2.81
C TYR A 38 3.06 -9.32 -1.30
N ALA A 39 2.05 -9.96 -0.73
CA ALA A 39 1.78 -9.93 0.70
C ALA A 39 1.14 -11.24 1.15
N TRP A 40 1.13 -11.45 2.46
CA TRP A 40 0.27 -12.45 3.07
C TRP A 40 -1.14 -11.89 3.17
N VAL A 41 -2.09 -12.46 2.44
CA VAL A 41 -3.45 -11.94 2.36
C VAL A 41 -4.42 -12.97 2.90
N CYS A 42 -5.31 -12.54 3.78
CA CYS A 42 -6.41 -13.39 4.24
C CYS A 42 -7.32 -13.75 3.05
N PRO A 43 -7.65 -15.04 2.85
CA PRO A 43 -8.51 -15.46 1.75
C PRO A 43 -9.97 -15.05 1.93
N VAL A 44 -10.40 -14.68 3.14
CA VAL A 44 -11.80 -14.38 3.47
C VAL A 44 -12.17 -12.91 3.21
N ASP A 45 -11.36 -11.98 3.73
CA ASP A 45 -11.65 -10.53 3.74
C ASP A 45 -10.62 -9.69 2.97
N GLY A 46 -9.48 -10.28 2.58
CA GLY A 46 -8.40 -9.56 1.92
C GLY A 46 -7.43 -8.84 2.86
N GLU A 47 -7.46 -9.08 4.18
CA GLU A 47 -6.55 -8.47 5.15
C GLU A 47 -5.07 -8.81 4.81
N ALA A 48 -4.32 -7.80 4.36
CA ALA A 48 -2.94 -7.97 3.92
C ALA A 48 -1.92 -7.70 5.04
N SER A 49 -0.87 -8.52 5.11
CA SER A 49 0.32 -8.33 5.93
C SER A 49 1.55 -8.33 5.03
N PHE A 50 2.29 -7.23 5.06
CA PHE A 50 3.50 -7.02 4.27
C PHE A 50 4.73 -7.37 5.09
N THR A 51 5.84 -7.69 4.43
CA THR A 51 7.13 -7.88 5.09
C THR A 51 7.69 -6.52 5.55
N PRO A 52 8.55 -6.48 6.59
CA PRO A 52 9.19 -5.24 7.03
C PRO A 52 9.88 -4.47 5.90
N ASP A 53 10.64 -5.18 5.05
CA ASP A 53 11.35 -4.57 3.91
C ASP A 53 10.37 -3.89 2.94
N THR A 54 9.25 -4.54 2.60
CA THR A 54 8.21 -3.96 1.74
C THR A 54 7.52 -2.77 2.41
N VAL A 55 7.29 -2.82 3.72
CA VAL A 55 6.71 -1.69 4.46
C VAL A 55 7.65 -0.48 4.43
N ASP A 56 8.96 -0.68 4.63
CA ASP A 56 9.94 0.39 4.62
C ASP A 56 10.00 1.09 3.24
N GLU A 57 10.02 0.32 2.15
CA GLU A 57 9.96 0.85 0.78
C GLU A 57 8.64 1.60 0.49
N LEU A 58 7.52 1.05 0.94
CA LEU A 58 6.21 1.70 0.81
C LEU A 58 6.16 3.02 1.56
N LEU A 59 6.65 3.08 2.81
CA LEU A 59 6.64 4.29 3.62
C LEU A 59 7.45 5.41 2.97
N LEU A 60 8.62 5.10 2.41
CA LEU A 60 9.44 6.08 1.67
C LEU A 60 8.68 6.59 0.44
N THR A 61 8.13 5.68 -0.35
CA THR A 61 7.40 6.00 -1.59
C THR A 61 6.16 6.86 -1.30
N ILE A 62 5.34 6.46 -0.33
CA ILE A 62 4.13 7.18 0.07
C ILE A 62 4.48 8.60 0.52
N ARG A 63 5.54 8.76 1.33
CA ARG A 63 5.96 10.09 1.82
C ARG A 63 6.33 11.04 0.69
N GLU A 64 7.04 10.54 -0.32
CA GLU A 64 7.41 11.32 -1.50
C GLU A 64 6.18 11.72 -2.33
N LEU A 65 5.27 10.77 -2.57
CA LEU A 65 4.04 11.00 -3.31
C LEU A 65 3.11 11.99 -2.61
N LEU A 66 2.92 11.85 -1.30
CA LEU A 66 2.12 12.78 -0.49
C LEU A 66 2.72 14.18 -0.51
N THR A 67 4.04 14.30 -0.35
CA THR A 67 4.71 15.61 -0.40
C THR A 67 4.48 16.28 -1.76
N THR A 68 4.56 15.51 -2.85
CA THR A 68 4.33 16.00 -4.21
C THR A 68 2.87 16.41 -4.42
N ALA A 69 1.92 15.58 -3.98
CA ALA A 69 0.49 15.85 -4.09
C ALA A 69 0.07 17.07 -3.27
N LYS A 70 0.57 17.24 -2.04
CA LYS A 70 0.31 18.43 -1.21
C LYS A 70 0.82 19.71 -1.88
N ARG A 71 2.06 19.68 -2.41
CA ARG A 71 2.61 20.82 -3.20
C ARG A 71 1.81 21.11 -4.46
N ALA A 72 1.30 20.09 -5.15
CA ALA A 72 0.46 20.28 -6.33
C ALA A 72 -0.87 20.94 -5.97
N ARG A 73 -1.52 20.47 -4.90
CA ARG A 73 -2.77 21.04 -4.35
C ARG A 73 -2.62 22.52 -3.97
N GLU A 74 -1.49 22.90 -3.38
CA GLU A 74 -1.19 24.30 -3.02
C GLU A 74 -1.01 25.22 -4.24
N ARG A 75 -0.48 24.69 -5.35
CA ARG A 75 -0.11 25.50 -6.53
C ARG A 75 -1.30 25.95 -7.37
N ARG A 76 -2.37 25.15 -7.48
CA ARG A 76 -3.64 25.52 -8.13
C ARG A 76 -4.79 24.68 -7.58
N SER A 77 -5.78 25.31 -6.94
CA SER A 77 -6.95 24.62 -6.37
C SER A 77 -7.96 24.13 -7.41
N GLU A 78 -7.84 24.54 -8.68
CA GLU A 78 -8.76 24.16 -9.76
C GLU A 78 -8.43 22.81 -10.41
N LEU A 79 -7.19 22.31 -10.23
CA LEU A 79 -6.78 21.02 -10.78
C LEU A 79 -7.02 19.93 -9.74
N THR A 80 -7.98 19.05 -10.01
CA THR A 80 -8.45 18.05 -9.06
C THR A 80 -7.63 16.76 -9.07
N GLU A 81 -6.94 16.45 -10.17
CA GLU A 81 -6.20 15.19 -10.34
C GLU A 81 -4.95 15.36 -11.21
N TYR A 82 -3.90 14.62 -10.87
CA TYR A 82 -2.68 14.47 -11.66
C TYR A 82 -2.39 12.98 -11.84
N ILE A 83 -2.25 12.52 -13.08
CA ILE A 83 -1.91 11.12 -13.41
C ILE A 83 -0.44 11.06 -13.82
N VAL A 84 0.35 10.24 -13.14
CA VAL A 84 1.76 9.98 -13.45
C VAL A 84 1.93 8.49 -13.78
N SER A 85 2.65 8.18 -14.85
CA SER A 85 2.91 6.80 -15.29
C SER A 85 4.40 6.60 -15.50
N VAL A 86 4.91 5.44 -15.07
CA VAL A 86 6.28 5.00 -15.28
C VAL A 86 6.21 3.76 -16.18
N GLY A 87 7.01 3.72 -17.24
CA GLY A 87 7.06 2.63 -18.22
C GLY A 87 8.47 2.14 -18.43
#